data_AF-A0A3B9B9Y4-F1
#
_entry.id   AF-A0A3B9B9Y4-F1
#
_cell.length_a   1.000
_cell.length_b   1.000
_cell.length_c   1.000
_cell.angle_alpha   90.00
_cell.angle_beta   90.00
_cell.angle_gamma   90.00
#
_symmetry.space_group_name_H-M   'P 1'
#
loop_
_entity.id
_entity.type
_entity.pdbx_description
1 polymer ?
#
loop_
_entity_poly.entity_id
_entity_poly.type
_entity_poly.pdbx_seq_one_letter_code
_entity_poly.pdbx_strand_id
1 'polypeptide(L)'
;MNIDHRHSLLSRRNFTKSIAYLAGAGITSLSGKEAKSQRLLLGFDNFSIRALGWNATRLIEYATKHKVDSLLFSDLDVYETHDIGYLKEIKQEVEKQKIILHAGTGGICPTSKSFKDKYGNAEEHLRLLIKVAEGVGSAVARCYLGSSKDRKTEGGISLHMASTIKTLKKVRTQAIDAGVRIAVENHAGDMHSKELVELIEKAGPDFVGATIDTGNSTWTLEDPVETFRNLSPYAVCSGIRDSMVWP
;
A
#
# COMPACT_ATOMS: atom_id res chain seq x y z
N MET A 1 36.82 51.98 0.59
CA MET A 1 35.36 52.26 0.61
C MET A 1 34.72 51.06 1.30
N ASN A 2 34.63 51.11 2.64
CA ASN A 2 34.13 50.02 3.48
C ASN A 2 32.60 50.10 3.54
N ILE A 3 31.90 49.04 3.13
CA ILE A 3 30.47 48.89 3.36
C ILE A 3 30.32 47.84 4.47
N ASP A 4 29.83 48.32 5.60
CA ASP A 4 29.73 47.66 6.90
C ASP A 4 28.34 47.00 6.98
N HIS A 5 28.22 45.70 6.66
CA HIS A 5 26.95 44.96 6.78
C HIS A 5 26.74 44.46 8.22
N ARG A 6 26.15 45.32 9.07
CA ARG A 6 25.58 44.90 10.35
C ARG A 6 24.15 44.40 10.15
N HIS A 7 23.95 43.07 10.19
CA HIS A 7 22.63 42.47 10.32
C HIS A 7 22.06 42.78 11.71
N SER A 8 21.02 43.62 11.77
CA SER A 8 20.28 43.88 13.01
C SER A 8 19.40 42.67 13.35
N LEU A 9 19.75 41.93 14.40
CA LEU A 9 18.91 40.88 14.95
C LEU A 9 17.65 41.50 15.55
N LEU A 10 16.50 41.27 14.93
CA LEU A 10 15.19 41.65 15.48
C LEU A 10 14.98 40.91 16.81
N SER A 11 14.89 41.68 17.89
CA SER A 11 14.63 41.16 19.23
C SER A 11 13.27 40.46 19.32
N ARG A 12 13.22 39.29 19.98
CA ARG A 12 12.01 38.50 20.29
C ARG A 12 10.84 39.34 20.88
N ARG A 13 11.12 40.48 21.50
CA ARG A 13 10.11 41.42 22.05
C ARG A 13 9.35 42.23 20.99
N ASN A 14 9.85 42.37 19.78
CA ASN A 14 9.17 43.10 18.70
C ASN A 14 8.22 42.19 17.91
N PHE A 15 8.50 40.89 17.81
CA PHE A 15 7.62 39.92 17.14
C PHE A 15 6.29 39.72 17.92
N THR A 16 6.35 39.71 19.25
CA THR A 16 5.15 39.51 20.09
C THR A 16 4.22 40.71 20.13
N LYS A 17 4.68 41.92 19.76
CA LYS A 17 3.82 43.11 19.67
C LYS A 17 3.03 43.20 18.37
N SER A 18 3.48 42.58 17.29
CA SER A 18 2.77 42.60 16.00
C SER A 18 1.58 41.64 15.93
N ILE A 19 1.50 40.65 16.84
CA ILE A 19 0.37 39.70 16.90
C ILE A 19 -0.87 40.33 17.58
N ALA A 20 -0.68 41.35 18.43
CA ALA A 20 -1.76 41.95 19.21
C ALA A 20 -2.73 42.84 18.39
N TYR A 21 -2.39 43.21 17.15
CA TYR A 21 -3.23 44.10 16.32
C TYR A 21 -4.11 43.39 15.29
N LEU A 22 -4.05 42.06 15.17
CA LEU A 22 -4.90 41.28 14.24
C LEU A 22 -6.02 40.50 14.94
N ALA A 23 -6.20 40.66 16.26
CA ALA A 23 -7.22 39.96 17.05
C ALA A 23 -8.67 40.45 16.84
N GLY A 24 -8.93 41.26 15.79
CA GLY A 24 -10.25 41.82 15.48
C GLY A 24 -10.97 41.20 14.27
N ALA A 25 -10.32 40.33 13.49
CA ALA A 25 -10.98 39.58 12.43
C ALA A 25 -11.26 38.16 12.93
N GLY A 26 -12.54 37.82 13.06
CA GLY A 26 -13.01 36.59 13.70
C GLY A 26 -12.26 35.35 13.24
N ILE A 27 -11.51 34.74 14.17
CA ILE A 27 -11.13 33.34 14.07
C ILE A 27 -12.43 32.58 14.31
N THR A 28 -13.11 32.19 13.24
CA THR A 28 -14.08 31.09 13.33
C THR A 28 -13.31 29.90 13.90
N SER A 29 -13.55 29.59 15.17
CA SER A 29 -13.09 28.32 15.74
C SER A 29 -13.65 27.24 14.84
N LEU A 30 -12.78 26.58 14.06
CA LEU A 30 -13.08 25.30 13.46
C LEU A 30 -13.21 24.31 14.64
N SER A 31 -14.35 24.37 15.31
CA SER A 31 -14.79 23.33 16.23
C SER A 31 -15.15 22.15 15.33
N GLY A 32 -14.12 21.42 14.90
CA GLY A 32 -14.29 20.11 14.31
C GLY A 32 -15.09 19.29 15.31
N LYS A 33 -16.27 18.82 14.92
CA LYS A 33 -16.98 17.82 15.72
C LYS A 33 -15.99 16.72 16.02
N GLU A 34 -15.82 16.38 17.30
CA GLU A 34 -15.14 15.17 17.71
C GLU A 34 -15.85 14.02 16.99
N ALA A 35 -15.27 13.58 15.88
CA ALA A 35 -15.74 12.39 15.20
C ALA A 35 -15.67 11.28 16.24
N LYS A 36 -16.75 10.52 16.43
CA LYS A 36 -16.69 9.28 17.21
C LYS A 36 -15.46 8.53 16.72
N SER A 37 -14.42 8.47 17.53
CA SER A 37 -13.14 7.88 17.15
C SER A 37 -13.42 6.44 16.74
N GLN A 38 -13.48 6.19 15.43
CA GLN A 38 -13.56 4.83 14.95
C GLN A 38 -12.27 4.16 15.42
N ARG A 39 -12.41 3.01 16.08
CA ARG A 39 -11.26 2.21 16.49
C ARG A 39 -10.42 1.93 15.24
N LEU A 40 -9.16 2.34 15.26
CA LEU A 40 -8.21 2.01 14.21
C LEU A 40 -7.93 0.51 14.25
N LEU A 41 -8.08 -0.15 13.09
CA LEU A 41 -7.75 -1.56 12.93
C LEU A 41 -6.26 -1.67 12.65
N LEU A 42 -5.55 -2.46 13.46
CA LEU A 42 -4.11 -2.61 13.34
C LEU A 42 -3.74 -4.08 13.15
N GLY A 43 -2.70 -4.29 12.35
CA GLY A 43 -2.26 -5.61 11.92
C GLY A 43 -0.78 -5.66 11.61
N PHE A 44 -0.33 -6.79 11.10
CA PHE A 44 1.02 -6.92 10.57
C PHE A 44 1.01 -7.65 9.23
N ASP A 45 2.08 -7.42 8.47
CA ASP A 45 2.44 -8.14 7.27
C ASP A 45 3.37 -9.29 7.64
N ASN A 46 3.04 -10.53 7.24
CA ASN A 46 3.88 -11.71 7.49
C ASN A 46 5.32 -11.52 6.98
N PHE A 47 5.52 -10.72 5.93
CA PHE A 47 6.84 -10.43 5.39
C PHE A 47 7.80 -9.82 6.43
N SER A 48 7.24 -9.12 7.43
CA SER A 48 7.98 -8.52 8.55
C SER A 48 8.58 -9.56 9.50
N ILE A 49 8.00 -10.76 9.54
CA ILE A 49 8.43 -11.87 10.40
C ILE A 49 8.76 -13.15 9.61
N ARG A 50 8.97 -13.03 8.29
CA ARG A 50 9.19 -14.17 7.38
C ARG A 50 10.35 -15.09 7.79
N ALA A 51 11.35 -14.55 8.51
CA ALA A 51 12.50 -15.31 8.99
C ALA A 51 12.11 -16.44 9.97
N LEU A 52 10.90 -16.39 10.56
CA LEU A 52 10.38 -17.44 11.44
C LEU A 52 9.89 -18.68 10.66
N GLY A 53 9.73 -18.58 9.33
CA GLY A 53 9.32 -19.71 8.48
C GLY A 53 7.92 -20.24 8.79
N TRP A 54 7.03 -19.39 9.31
CA TRP A 54 5.69 -19.79 9.73
C TRP A 54 4.71 -19.83 8.55
N ASN A 55 3.89 -20.88 8.53
CA ASN A 55 2.75 -21.04 7.62
C ASN A 55 1.54 -20.20 8.08
N ALA A 56 0.48 -20.19 7.27
CA ALA A 56 -0.75 -19.47 7.52
C ALA A 56 -1.33 -19.74 8.93
N THR A 57 -1.46 -21.01 9.33
CA THR A 57 -2.01 -21.40 10.63
C THR A 57 -1.22 -20.77 11.78
N ARG A 58 0.12 -20.87 11.74
CA ARG A 58 0.96 -20.33 12.81
C ARG A 58 0.97 -18.80 12.85
N LEU A 59 0.89 -18.15 11.70
CA LEU A 59 0.76 -16.69 11.61
C LEU A 59 -0.57 -16.22 12.21
N ILE A 60 -1.66 -16.95 11.96
CA ILE A 60 -3.00 -16.66 12.51
C ILE A 60 -3.00 -16.82 14.04
N GLU A 61 -2.43 -17.91 14.56
CA GLU A 61 -2.24 -18.09 16.01
C GLU A 61 -1.48 -16.93 16.66
N TYR A 62 -0.40 -16.47 15.99
CA TYR A 62 0.40 -15.34 16.46
C TYR A 62 -0.41 -14.05 16.44
N ALA A 63 -1.17 -13.79 15.38
CA ALA A 63 -2.06 -12.65 15.27
C ALA A 63 -3.10 -12.61 16.41
N THR A 64 -3.75 -13.74 16.69
CA THR A 64 -4.69 -13.84 17.83
C THR A 64 -4.02 -13.61 19.17
N LYS A 65 -2.85 -14.22 19.40
CA LYS A 65 -2.09 -14.01 20.64
C LYS A 65 -1.80 -12.53 20.88
N HIS A 66 -1.48 -11.80 19.81
CA HIS A 66 -1.19 -10.37 19.85
C HIS A 66 -2.42 -9.47 19.73
N LYS A 67 -3.62 -10.06 19.57
CA LYS A 67 -4.91 -9.35 19.51
C LYS A 67 -4.95 -8.27 18.42
N VAL A 68 -4.34 -8.56 17.27
CA VAL A 68 -4.40 -7.68 16.11
C VAL A 68 -5.74 -7.85 15.39
N ASP A 69 -6.16 -6.81 14.69
CA ASP A 69 -7.42 -6.76 13.94
C ASP A 69 -7.25 -7.25 12.50
N SER A 70 -6.04 -7.15 11.93
CA SER A 70 -5.78 -7.55 10.55
C SER A 70 -4.45 -8.27 10.36
N LEU A 71 -4.36 -9.02 9.27
CA LEU A 71 -3.18 -9.77 8.87
C LEU A 71 -3.05 -9.69 7.35
N LEU A 72 -1.87 -9.36 6.85
CA LEU A 72 -1.53 -9.46 5.43
C LEU A 72 -0.60 -10.66 5.22
N PHE A 73 -1.02 -11.56 4.34
CA PHE A 73 -0.16 -12.57 3.74
C PHE A 73 0.39 -12.05 2.41
N SER A 74 1.59 -11.48 2.44
CA SER A 74 2.26 -10.83 1.31
C SER A 74 2.77 -11.77 0.23
N ASP A 75 2.74 -13.08 0.47
CA ASP A 75 3.20 -14.09 -0.46
C ASP A 75 2.29 -15.31 -0.43
N LEU A 76 2.25 -16.02 -1.56
CA LEU A 76 1.43 -17.22 -1.72
C LEU A 76 2.06 -18.46 -1.06
N ASP A 77 3.30 -18.35 -0.56
CA ASP A 77 4.05 -19.47 0.02
C ASP A 77 3.72 -19.74 1.49
N VAL A 78 3.05 -18.80 2.17
CA VAL A 78 2.51 -19.04 3.51
C VAL A 78 1.42 -20.11 3.53
N TYR A 79 0.75 -20.32 2.39
CA TYR A 79 -0.31 -21.32 2.26
C TYR A 79 0.31 -22.67 1.92
N GLU A 80 -0.07 -23.72 2.65
CA GLU A 80 0.44 -25.07 2.41
C GLU A 80 -0.01 -25.63 1.05
N THR A 81 -1.22 -25.25 0.63
CA THR A 81 -1.78 -25.51 -0.70
C THR A 81 -2.70 -24.35 -1.10
N HIS A 82 -2.99 -24.22 -2.40
CA HIS A 82 -4.00 -23.28 -2.92
C HIS A 82 -5.32 -23.97 -3.28
N ASP A 83 -5.56 -25.15 -2.71
CA ASP A 83 -6.82 -25.88 -2.86
C ASP A 83 -7.95 -25.19 -2.12
N ILE A 84 -9.13 -25.16 -2.76
CA ILE A 84 -10.27 -24.39 -2.24
C ILE A 84 -10.78 -24.90 -0.88
N GLY A 85 -10.60 -26.19 -0.58
CA GLY A 85 -10.95 -26.77 0.72
C GLY A 85 -10.09 -26.16 1.83
N TYR A 86 -8.77 -26.22 1.67
CA TYR A 86 -7.81 -25.63 2.60
C TYR A 86 -7.99 -24.10 2.76
N LEU A 87 -8.17 -23.38 1.66
CA LEU A 87 -8.39 -21.93 1.73
C LEU A 87 -9.65 -21.57 2.53
N LYS A 88 -10.71 -22.37 2.43
CA LYS A 88 -11.93 -22.22 3.25
C LYS A 88 -11.69 -22.52 4.72
N GLU A 89 -10.82 -23.47 5.05
CA GLU A 89 -10.42 -23.72 6.46
C GLU A 89 -9.68 -22.51 7.03
N ILE A 90 -8.76 -21.91 6.26
CA ILE A 90 -8.08 -20.65 6.65
C ILE A 90 -9.10 -19.53 6.87
N LYS A 91 -10.09 -19.38 5.98
CA LYS A 91 -11.18 -18.42 6.15
C LYS A 91 -11.93 -18.63 7.46
N GLN A 92 -12.34 -19.86 7.76
CA GLN A 92 -13.07 -20.19 8.98
C GLN A 92 -12.24 -19.86 10.24
N GLU A 93 -10.94 -20.11 10.21
CA GLU A 93 -10.08 -19.85 11.36
C GLU A 93 -9.91 -18.34 11.61
N VAL A 94 -9.70 -17.52 10.57
CA VAL A 94 -9.62 -16.05 10.75
C VAL A 94 -10.97 -15.44 11.15
N GLU A 95 -12.09 -15.95 10.65
CA GLU A 95 -13.44 -15.51 11.04
C GLU A 95 -13.73 -15.79 12.53
N LYS A 96 -13.39 -16.99 13.01
CA LYS A 96 -13.51 -17.38 14.42
C LYS A 96 -12.69 -16.45 15.32
N GLN A 97 -11.52 -16.04 14.85
CA GLN A 97 -10.61 -15.14 15.55
C GLN A 97 -10.94 -13.66 15.36
N LYS A 98 -11.89 -13.34 14.47
CA LYS A 98 -12.28 -11.96 14.08
C LYS A 98 -11.11 -11.15 13.50
N ILE A 99 -10.24 -11.81 12.75
CA ILE A 99 -9.12 -11.18 12.05
C ILE A 99 -9.54 -10.92 10.61
N ILE A 100 -9.30 -9.69 10.14
CA ILE A 100 -9.42 -9.35 8.71
C ILE A 100 -8.17 -9.84 8.00
N LEU A 101 -8.32 -10.80 7.11
CA LEU A 101 -7.22 -11.32 6.31
C LEU A 101 -7.15 -10.60 4.96
N HIS A 102 -5.95 -10.19 4.57
CA HIS A 102 -5.60 -9.74 3.24
C HIS A 102 -4.69 -10.75 2.56
N ALA A 103 -5.05 -11.14 1.33
CA ALA A 103 -4.23 -11.99 0.49
C ALA A 103 -3.33 -11.12 -0.40
N GLY A 104 -2.10 -11.55 -0.57
CA GLY A 104 -1.08 -10.83 -1.30
C GLY A 104 -0.11 -11.73 -2.03
N THR A 105 0.65 -11.12 -2.93
CA THR A 105 1.68 -11.80 -3.71
C THR A 105 2.77 -10.83 -4.16
N GLY A 106 3.72 -11.37 -4.92
CA GLY A 106 4.80 -10.66 -5.58
C GLY A 106 4.39 -9.83 -6.80
N GLY A 107 5.37 -9.62 -7.69
CA GLY A 107 5.23 -8.78 -8.87
C GLY A 107 4.38 -9.44 -9.96
N ILE A 108 3.47 -8.67 -10.59
CA ILE A 108 2.57 -9.16 -11.66
C ILE A 108 2.85 -8.55 -13.03
N CYS A 109 3.99 -7.86 -13.18
CA CYS A 109 4.43 -7.29 -14.45
C CYS A 109 5.38 -8.25 -15.18
N PRO A 110 4.98 -8.90 -16.29
CA PRO A 110 5.81 -9.91 -16.97
C PRO A 110 7.08 -9.34 -17.60
N THR A 111 7.18 -8.00 -17.74
CA THR A 111 8.38 -7.33 -18.25
C THR A 111 9.31 -6.84 -17.14
N SER A 112 8.89 -6.87 -15.88
CA SER A 112 9.75 -6.46 -14.75
C SER A 112 10.82 -7.51 -14.48
N LYS A 113 12.02 -7.06 -14.09
CA LYS A 113 13.09 -7.95 -13.59
C LYS A 113 12.74 -8.65 -12.27
N SER A 114 11.71 -8.15 -11.58
CA SER A 114 11.23 -8.69 -10.31
C SER A 114 10.22 -9.82 -10.50
N PHE A 115 9.71 -10.03 -11.71
CA PHE A 115 8.74 -11.07 -12.00
C PHE A 115 9.34 -12.47 -11.81
N LYS A 116 8.54 -13.38 -11.27
CA LYS A 116 8.88 -14.79 -11.07
C LYS A 116 7.73 -15.62 -11.63
N ASP A 117 8.03 -16.52 -12.55
CA ASP A 117 7.09 -17.42 -13.22
C ASP A 117 6.72 -18.67 -12.40
N LYS A 118 6.97 -18.63 -11.08
CA LYS A 118 6.70 -19.72 -10.15
C LYS A 118 5.25 -20.22 -10.20
N TYR A 119 4.30 -19.32 -10.43
CA TYR A 119 2.86 -19.62 -10.52
C TYR A 119 2.32 -19.47 -11.94
N GLY A 120 3.17 -19.72 -12.94
CA GLY A 120 2.85 -19.53 -14.35
C GLY A 120 3.14 -18.12 -14.83
N ASN A 121 2.54 -17.77 -15.97
CA ASN A 121 2.65 -16.43 -16.53
C ASN A 121 1.89 -15.40 -15.67
N ALA A 122 2.09 -14.10 -15.93
CA ALA A 122 1.52 -13.03 -15.11
C ALA A 122 -0.02 -13.06 -14.99
N GLU A 123 -0.72 -13.54 -16.02
CA GLU A 123 -2.17 -13.71 -15.97
C GLU A 123 -2.56 -14.88 -15.07
N GLU A 124 -1.90 -16.03 -15.21
CA GLU A 124 -2.13 -17.23 -14.38
C GLU A 124 -1.84 -16.93 -12.90
N HIS A 125 -0.74 -16.23 -12.63
CA HIS A 125 -0.35 -15.82 -11.28
C HIS A 125 -1.41 -14.90 -10.65
N LEU A 126 -1.90 -13.92 -11.41
CA LEU A 126 -2.92 -13.00 -10.90
C LEU A 126 -4.28 -13.68 -10.72
N ARG A 127 -4.65 -14.63 -11.59
CA ARG A 127 -5.84 -15.48 -11.40
C ARG A 127 -5.74 -16.34 -10.14
N LEU A 128 -4.55 -16.90 -9.88
CA LEU A 128 -4.30 -17.65 -8.66
C LEU A 128 -4.46 -16.77 -7.42
N LEU A 129 -3.93 -15.55 -7.43
CA LEU A 129 -4.12 -14.59 -6.34
C LEU A 129 -5.60 -14.30 -6.07
N ILE A 130 -6.40 -14.07 -7.12
CA ILE A 130 -7.85 -13.83 -6.98
C ILE A 130 -8.54 -15.04 -6.36
N LYS A 131 -8.25 -16.26 -6.85
CA LYS A 131 -8.77 -17.51 -6.28
C LYS A 131 -8.41 -17.65 -4.80
N VAL A 132 -7.16 -17.34 -4.44
CA VAL A 132 -6.70 -17.39 -3.05
C VAL A 132 -7.43 -16.36 -2.20
N ALA A 133 -7.54 -15.11 -2.67
CA ALA A 133 -8.27 -14.05 -1.98
C ALA A 133 -9.74 -14.42 -1.73
N GLU A 134 -10.44 -14.90 -2.75
CA GLU A 134 -11.82 -15.39 -2.64
C GLU A 134 -11.92 -16.55 -1.64
N GLY A 135 -11.05 -17.54 -1.76
CA GLY A 135 -11.05 -18.75 -0.94
C GLY A 135 -10.87 -18.45 0.55
N VAL A 136 -9.97 -17.51 0.88
CA VAL A 136 -9.71 -17.09 2.27
C VAL A 136 -10.65 -15.98 2.76
N GLY A 137 -11.57 -15.51 1.93
CA GLY A 137 -12.51 -14.43 2.27
C GLY A 137 -11.90 -13.03 2.30
N SER A 138 -10.75 -12.83 1.67
CA SER A 138 -10.12 -11.51 1.54
C SER A 138 -10.79 -10.69 0.46
N ALA A 139 -11.24 -9.48 0.79
CA ALA A 139 -11.70 -8.49 -0.19
C ALA A 139 -10.55 -7.84 -0.98
N VAL A 140 -9.29 -8.10 -0.58
CA VAL A 140 -8.09 -7.47 -1.14
C VAL A 140 -7.17 -8.54 -1.74
N ALA A 141 -6.65 -8.25 -2.93
CA ALA A 141 -5.59 -9.00 -3.58
C ALA A 141 -4.39 -8.07 -3.81
N ARG A 142 -3.45 -8.02 -2.85
CA ARG A 142 -2.28 -7.13 -2.91
C ARG A 142 -1.21 -7.67 -3.85
N CYS A 143 -0.68 -6.83 -4.72
CA CYS A 143 0.45 -7.16 -5.59
C CYS A 143 1.29 -5.91 -5.86
N TYR A 144 2.37 -6.05 -6.63
CA TYR A 144 3.16 -4.91 -7.09
C TYR A 144 3.57 -5.06 -8.55
N LEU A 145 4.08 -3.97 -9.16
CA LEU A 145 4.60 -4.01 -10.52
C LEU A 145 6.03 -4.56 -10.52
N GLY A 146 6.94 -3.93 -9.78
CA GLY A 146 8.36 -4.24 -9.88
C GLY A 146 9.21 -3.57 -8.81
N SER A 147 10.34 -2.97 -9.20
CA SER A 147 11.19 -2.16 -8.31
C SER A 147 11.84 -1.01 -9.09
N SER A 148 12.58 -0.14 -8.40
CA SER A 148 13.37 0.93 -9.01
C SER A 148 14.33 0.49 -10.13
N LYS A 149 14.69 -0.79 -10.18
CA LYS A 149 15.50 -1.35 -11.27
C LYS A 149 14.77 -1.31 -12.62
N ASP A 150 13.45 -1.37 -12.61
CA ASP A 150 12.60 -1.37 -13.81
C ASP A 150 12.52 0.03 -14.45
N ARG A 151 12.86 1.09 -13.70
CA ARG A 151 13.00 2.44 -14.28
C ARG A 151 14.21 2.58 -15.20
N LYS A 152 15.20 1.69 -15.04
CA LYS A 152 16.49 1.73 -15.75
C LYS A 152 16.53 0.81 -16.98
N THR A 153 15.43 0.12 -17.27
CA THR A 153 15.30 -0.74 -18.46
C THR A 153 15.03 0.10 -19.70
N GLU A 154 15.22 -0.51 -20.87
CA GLU A 154 14.80 0.10 -22.13
C GLU A 154 13.28 0.32 -22.14
N GLY A 155 12.83 1.51 -22.55
CA GLY A 155 11.44 1.94 -22.48
C GLY A 155 10.98 2.44 -21.09
N GLY A 156 11.82 2.30 -20.06
CA GLY A 156 11.59 2.81 -18.71
C GLY A 156 10.31 2.29 -18.07
N ILE A 157 9.83 3.01 -17.05
CA ILE A 157 8.66 2.58 -16.25
C ILE A 157 7.38 2.48 -17.09
N SER A 158 7.21 3.33 -18.10
CA SER A 158 6.01 3.36 -18.95
C SER A 158 5.77 2.04 -19.69
N LEU A 159 6.83 1.35 -20.12
CA LEU A 159 6.74 0.02 -20.73
C LEU A 159 6.15 -0.99 -19.74
N HIS A 160 6.64 -0.99 -18.51
CA HIS A 160 6.19 -1.90 -17.46
C HIS A 160 4.77 -1.58 -16.98
N MET A 161 4.41 -0.31 -16.89
CA MET A 161 3.03 0.12 -16.59
C MET A 161 2.07 -0.37 -17.68
N ALA A 162 2.39 -0.16 -18.96
CA ALA A 162 1.55 -0.63 -20.06
C ALA A 162 1.39 -2.16 -20.05
N SER A 163 2.46 -2.89 -19.73
CA SER A 163 2.42 -4.34 -19.56
C SER A 163 1.53 -4.76 -18.40
N THR A 164 1.63 -4.08 -17.26
CA THR A 164 0.84 -4.34 -16.05
C THR A 164 -0.64 -4.08 -16.27
N ILE A 165 -0.99 -2.96 -16.92
CA ILE A 165 -2.37 -2.62 -17.28
C ILE A 165 -3.00 -3.71 -18.14
N LYS A 166 -2.24 -4.27 -19.11
CA LYS A 166 -2.72 -5.39 -19.94
C LYS A 166 -3.00 -6.63 -19.09
N THR A 167 -2.12 -6.98 -18.15
CA THR A 167 -2.33 -8.10 -17.22
C THR A 167 -3.59 -7.89 -16.37
N LEU A 168 -3.74 -6.71 -15.76
CA LEU A 168 -4.91 -6.38 -14.92
C LEU A 168 -6.23 -6.50 -15.70
N LYS A 169 -6.28 -5.98 -16.93
CA LYS A 169 -7.50 -6.04 -17.76
C LYS A 169 -7.94 -7.47 -18.08
N LYS A 170 -7.00 -8.42 -18.19
CA LYS A 170 -7.31 -9.84 -18.49
C LYS A 170 -8.08 -10.55 -17.37
N VAL A 171 -8.01 -10.04 -16.14
CA VAL A 171 -8.62 -10.65 -14.96
C VAL A 171 -9.79 -9.86 -14.39
N ARG A 172 -10.20 -8.77 -15.04
CA ARG A 172 -11.23 -7.84 -14.54
C ARG A 172 -12.51 -8.57 -14.13
N THR A 173 -13.06 -9.38 -15.03
CA THR A 173 -14.31 -10.12 -14.77
C THR A 173 -14.17 -11.02 -13.55
N GLN A 174 -13.07 -11.76 -13.44
CA GLN A 174 -12.82 -12.66 -12.33
C GLN A 174 -12.68 -11.93 -11.00
N ALA A 175 -12.00 -10.78 -10.98
CA ALA A 175 -11.86 -9.98 -9.77
C ALA A 175 -13.22 -9.44 -9.29
N ILE A 176 -14.03 -8.92 -10.21
CA ILE A 176 -15.38 -8.40 -9.92
C ILE A 176 -16.31 -9.51 -9.44
N ASP A 177 -16.35 -10.64 -10.14
CA ASP A 177 -17.22 -11.78 -9.80
C ASP A 177 -16.86 -12.36 -8.42
N ALA A 178 -15.57 -12.38 -8.08
CA ALA A 178 -15.08 -12.80 -6.76
C ALA A 178 -15.30 -11.76 -5.65
N GLY A 179 -15.71 -10.53 -5.98
CA GLY A 179 -15.81 -9.43 -5.03
C GLY A 179 -14.46 -8.98 -4.46
N VAL A 180 -13.37 -9.16 -5.22
CA VAL A 180 -12.00 -8.89 -4.80
C VAL A 180 -11.47 -7.65 -5.53
N ARG A 181 -10.89 -6.72 -4.77
CA ARG A 181 -10.19 -5.55 -5.33
C ARG A 181 -8.69 -5.80 -5.38
N ILE A 182 -8.09 -5.63 -6.56
CA ILE A 182 -6.65 -5.81 -6.76
C ILE A 182 -5.94 -4.54 -6.31
N ALA A 183 -5.05 -4.66 -5.33
CA ALA A 183 -4.39 -3.54 -4.68
C ALA A 183 -2.92 -3.47 -5.11
N VAL A 184 -2.61 -2.63 -6.09
CA VAL A 184 -1.23 -2.43 -6.57
C VAL A 184 -0.49 -1.52 -5.59
N GLU A 185 0.60 -2.00 -5.04
CA GLU A 185 1.41 -1.23 -4.10
C GLU A 185 2.33 -0.22 -4.80
N ASN A 186 2.57 0.93 -4.15
CA ASN A 186 3.65 1.87 -4.50
C ASN A 186 5.01 1.26 -4.12
N HIS A 187 5.48 0.22 -4.80
CA HIS A 187 6.48 -0.69 -4.27
C HIS A 187 7.92 -0.36 -4.68
N ALA A 188 8.84 -0.31 -3.70
CA ALA A 188 10.29 -0.34 -3.90
C ALA A 188 10.85 0.60 -5.00
N GLY A 189 10.21 1.75 -5.19
CA GLY A 189 10.59 2.75 -6.19
C GLY A 189 10.27 2.39 -7.64
N ASP A 190 9.34 1.47 -7.89
CA ASP A 190 8.87 1.18 -9.24
C ASP A 190 8.21 2.41 -9.88
N MET A 191 7.14 2.91 -9.28
CA MET A 191 6.31 4.01 -9.77
C MET A 191 6.26 5.15 -8.76
N HIS A 192 6.19 6.38 -9.27
CA HIS A 192 5.76 7.53 -8.49
C HIS A 192 4.25 7.45 -8.21
N SER A 193 3.77 8.11 -7.17
CA SER A 193 2.36 8.11 -6.78
C SER A 193 1.41 8.48 -7.94
N LYS A 194 1.76 9.49 -8.75
CA LYS A 194 0.97 9.91 -9.93
C LYS A 194 0.95 8.86 -11.06
N GLU A 195 2.04 8.12 -11.23
CA GLU A 195 2.11 7.03 -12.21
C GLU A 195 1.26 5.84 -11.74
N LEU A 196 1.24 5.55 -10.44
CA LEU A 196 0.33 4.55 -9.89
C LEU A 196 -1.15 4.96 -10.05
N VAL A 197 -1.49 6.24 -9.83
CA VAL A 197 -2.84 6.76 -10.15
C VAL A 197 -3.16 6.53 -11.64
N GLU A 198 -2.25 6.88 -12.55
CA GLU A 198 -2.44 6.67 -13.99
C GLU A 198 -2.66 5.18 -14.32
N LEU A 199 -1.90 4.27 -13.70
CA LEU A 199 -2.05 2.83 -13.88
C LEU A 199 -3.43 2.35 -13.43
N ILE A 200 -3.89 2.78 -12.26
CA ILE A 200 -5.19 2.41 -11.70
C ILE A 200 -6.32 2.90 -12.62
N GLU A 201 -6.28 4.18 -13.01
CA GLU A 201 -7.28 4.78 -13.90
C GLU A 201 -7.35 4.09 -15.26
N LYS A 202 -6.18 3.78 -15.85
CA LYS A 202 -6.12 3.10 -17.15
C LYS A 202 -6.52 1.63 -17.08
N ALA A 203 -6.30 0.96 -15.95
CA ALA A 203 -6.68 -0.44 -15.75
C ALA A 203 -8.18 -0.59 -15.48
N GLY A 204 -8.74 0.26 -14.62
CA GLY A 204 -10.14 0.28 -14.20
C GLY A 204 -10.24 0.47 -12.68
N PRO A 205 -10.60 1.67 -12.18
CA PRO A 205 -10.61 1.97 -10.74
C PRO A 205 -11.74 1.26 -9.97
N ASP A 206 -12.67 0.63 -10.69
CA ASP A 206 -13.77 -0.17 -10.14
C ASP A 206 -13.30 -1.50 -9.51
N PHE A 207 -12.20 -2.06 -10.00
CA PHE A 207 -11.63 -3.33 -9.49
C PHE A 207 -10.14 -3.24 -9.15
N VAL A 208 -9.47 -2.15 -9.50
CA VAL A 208 -8.08 -1.87 -9.13
C VAL A 208 -8.05 -0.72 -8.11
N GLY A 209 -7.15 -0.82 -7.14
CA GLY A 209 -6.85 0.21 -6.17
C GLY A 209 -5.38 0.20 -5.78
N ALA A 210 -5.04 0.97 -4.74
CA ALA A 210 -3.69 1.09 -4.23
C ALA A 210 -3.54 0.39 -2.88
N THR A 211 -2.40 -0.29 -2.69
CA THR A 211 -1.84 -0.49 -1.35
C THR A 211 -0.88 0.65 -1.08
N ILE A 212 -1.16 1.48 -0.09
CA ILE A 212 -0.26 2.57 0.30
C ILE A 212 0.73 2.04 1.33
N ASP A 213 2.00 1.93 0.98
CA ASP A 213 3.11 1.77 1.92
C ASP A 213 3.77 3.14 2.13
N THR A 214 3.61 3.69 3.34
CA THR A 214 4.13 5.01 3.69
C THR A 214 5.65 5.10 3.57
N GLY A 215 6.35 3.99 3.82
CA GLY A 215 7.80 3.93 3.77
C GLY A 215 8.33 3.79 2.34
N ASN A 216 7.47 3.60 1.33
CA ASN A 216 7.97 3.47 -0.04
C ASN A 216 8.18 4.80 -0.76
N SER A 217 7.56 5.90 -0.30
CA SER A 217 7.71 7.23 -0.90
C SER A 217 9.18 7.68 -0.96
N THR A 218 10.00 7.26 0.01
CA THR A 218 11.43 7.60 0.03
C THR A 218 12.21 6.96 -1.12
N TRP A 219 11.76 5.82 -1.66
CA TRP A 219 12.42 5.19 -2.82
C TRP A 219 12.27 6.01 -4.10
N THR A 220 11.22 6.82 -4.20
CA THR A 220 10.94 7.71 -5.34
C THR A 220 11.28 9.17 -5.05
N LEU A 221 11.83 9.47 -3.86
CA LEU A 221 12.07 10.83 -3.38
C LEU A 221 10.81 11.70 -3.39
N GLU A 222 9.63 11.08 -3.22
CA GLU A 222 8.37 11.80 -3.10
C GLU A 222 8.13 12.28 -1.67
N ASP A 223 7.48 13.44 -1.54
CA ASP A 223 6.92 13.86 -0.26
C ASP A 223 5.84 12.84 0.16
N PRO A 224 5.98 12.15 1.31
CA PRO A 224 5.03 11.14 1.75
C PRO A 224 3.61 11.69 1.94
N VAL A 225 3.46 12.98 2.25
CA VAL A 225 2.14 13.62 2.38
C VAL A 225 1.50 13.80 1.01
N GLU A 226 2.27 14.16 -0.02
CA GLU A 226 1.79 14.22 -1.40
C GLU A 226 1.46 12.84 -1.96
N THR A 227 2.30 11.82 -1.69
CA THR A 227 2.02 10.43 -2.02
C THR A 227 0.68 9.99 -1.42
N PHE A 228 0.44 10.29 -0.14
CA PHE A 228 -0.81 9.98 0.52
C PHE A 228 -2.00 10.73 -0.11
N ARG A 229 -1.86 12.03 -0.41
CA ARG A 229 -2.93 12.81 -1.08
C ARG A 229 -3.30 12.22 -2.44
N ASN A 230 -2.31 11.81 -3.23
CA ASN A 230 -2.54 11.25 -4.56
C ASN A 230 -3.21 9.86 -4.49
N LEU A 231 -2.78 9.00 -3.56
CA LEU A 231 -3.21 7.60 -3.52
C LEU A 231 -4.43 7.34 -2.62
N SER A 232 -4.70 8.19 -1.63
CA SER A 232 -5.81 8.00 -0.68
C SER A 232 -7.18 7.80 -1.32
N PRO A 233 -7.54 8.44 -2.46
CA PRO A 233 -8.82 8.16 -3.13
C PRO A 233 -8.94 6.72 -3.67
N TYR A 234 -7.80 6.05 -3.89
CA TYR A 234 -7.72 4.69 -4.43
C TYR A 234 -7.30 3.66 -3.38
N ALA A 235 -7.06 4.07 -2.15
CA ALA A 235 -6.55 3.20 -1.10
C ALA A 235 -7.57 2.10 -0.75
N VAL A 236 -7.11 0.86 -0.82
CA VAL A 236 -7.89 -0.32 -0.41
C VAL A 236 -7.19 -1.11 0.69
N CYS A 237 -5.89 -0.92 0.82
CA CYS A 237 -5.04 -1.48 1.86
C CYS A 237 -3.93 -0.46 2.18
N SER A 238 -3.38 -0.53 3.38
CA SER A 238 -2.23 0.29 3.78
C SER A 238 -1.21 -0.51 4.58
N GLY A 239 0.04 -0.43 4.17
CA GLY A 239 1.20 -0.78 4.99
C GLY A 239 1.75 0.48 5.65
N ILE A 240 2.11 0.39 6.92
CA ILE A 240 2.75 1.50 7.63
C ILE A 240 4.18 1.09 7.94
N ARG A 241 5.11 1.81 7.34
CA ARG A 241 6.54 1.70 7.59
C ARG A 241 7.16 3.08 7.62
N ASP A 242 8.15 3.26 8.48
CA ASP A 242 8.95 4.47 8.51
C ASP A 242 10.22 4.31 7.66
N SER A 243 10.69 5.41 7.07
CA SER A 243 11.89 5.42 6.23
C SER A 243 12.55 6.79 6.30
N MET A 244 13.88 6.80 6.44
CA MET A 244 14.67 8.00 6.63
C MET A 244 15.72 8.13 5.54
N VAL A 245 15.84 9.33 4.98
CA VAL A 245 16.95 9.73 4.10
C VAL A 245 17.96 10.50 4.94
N TRP A 246 19.22 10.12 4.88
CA TRP A 246 20.32 10.73 5.62
C TRP A 246 21.49 11.04 4.68
N PRO A 247 22.26 12.13 4.92
CA PRO A 247 23.36 12.56 4.07
C PRO A 247 24.62 11.71 4.19
#